data_AF-A0A1U9HI83-F1
#
_entry.id   AF-A0A1U9HI83-F1
#
_cell.length_a   1.000
_cell.length_b   1.000
_cell.length_c   1.000
_cell.angle_alpha   90.00
_cell.angle_beta   90.00
_cell.angle_gamma   90.00
#
_symmetry.space_group_name_H-M   'P 1'
#
loop_
_entity.id
_entity.type
_entity.pdbx_description
1 polymer ?
#
loop_
_entity_poly.entity_id
_entity_poly.type
_entity_poly.pdbx_seq_one_letter_code
_entity_poly.pdbx_strand_id
1 'polypeptide(L)'
;MFGTAVRQLGYAWSMMSGRRFRLRDVNALADDMRVTLETFGSPGEGADDMLAGSDPELQEDLTRRRLRRTVRHAAAESPYYRRWFGTNGVDPGSITPATLSTIPPTSKADLRGMPAAFVSDRARPVVLAHTTGTTGTPT
;
A
#
# COMPACT_ATOMS: atom_id res chain seq x y z
N MET A 1 7.31 -2.39 -21.02
CA MET A 1 6.09 -1.60 -21.29
C MET A 1 5.53 -1.78 -22.71
N PHE A 2 6.35 -1.82 -23.78
CA PHE A 2 5.85 -2.05 -25.15
C PHE A 2 5.19 -3.43 -25.38
N GLY A 3 5.64 -4.48 -24.68
CA GLY A 3 5.11 -5.84 -24.85
C GLY A 3 3.65 -6.00 -24.40
N THR A 4 3.20 -5.22 -23.42
CA THR A 4 1.84 -5.29 -22.87
C THR A 4 0.83 -4.64 -23.82
N ALA A 5 1.20 -3.52 -24.45
CA ALA A 5 0.38 -2.83 -25.44
C ALA A 5 0.15 -3.69 -26.70
N VAL A 6 1.19 -4.36 -27.18
CA VAL A 6 1.09 -5.25 -28.36
C VAL A 6 0.20 -6.48 -28.08
N ARG A 7 0.22 -7.00 -26.84
CA ARG A 7 -0.62 -8.15 -26.45
C ARG A 7 -2.08 -7.78 -26.26
N GLN A 8 -2.38 -6.60 -25.69
CA GLN A 8 -3.76 -6.11 -25.60
C GLN A 8 -4.36 -5.82 -26.98
N LEU A 9 -3.56 -5.33 -27.93
CA LEU A 9 -3.97 -5.15 -29.32
C LEU A 9 -4.22 -6.48 -30.03
N GLY A 10 -3.38 -7.50 -29.76
CA GLY A 10 -3.58 -8.87 -30.25
C GLY A 10 -4.84 -9.54 -29.69
N TYR A 11 -5.17 -9.29 -28.42
CA TYR A 11 -6.36 -9.82 -27.76
C TYR A 11 -7.64 -9.20 -28.35
N ALA A 12 -7.66 -7.86 -28.52
CA ALA A 12 -8.74 -7.13 -29.20
C ALA A 12 -8.92 -7.58 -30.66
N TRP A 13 -7.82 -7.79 -31.39
CA TRP A 13 -7.84 -8.32 -32.76
C TRP A 13 -8.36 -9.76 -32.84
N SER A 14 -8.08 -10.60 -31.84
CA SER A 14 -8.60 -11.98 -31.80
C SER A 14 -10.11 -12.05 -31.54
N MET A 15 -10.64 -11.17 -30.68
CA MET A 15 -12.09 -11.02 -30.46
C MET A 15 -12.79 -10.54 -31.74
N MET A 16 -12.18 -9.61 -32.47
CA MET A 16 -12.75 -9.07 -33.72
C MET A 16 -12.65 -10.04 -34.91
N SER A 17 -11.70 -10.99 -34.91
CA SER A 17 -11.41 -11.85 -36.08
C SER A 17 -11.90 -13.30 -35.96
N GLY A 18 -12.50 -13.70 -34.83
CA GLY A 18 -13.12 -15.03 -34.68
C GLY A 18 -12.15 -16.22 -34.73
N ARG A 19 -10.84 -16.00 -34.54
CA ARG A 19 -9.83 -17.07 -34.58
C ARG A 19 -9.72 -17.81 -33.24
N ARG A 20 -9.54 -19.13 -33.31
CA ARG A 20 -9.32 -20.00 -32.13
C ARG A 20 -8.03 -19.60 -31.39
N PHE A 21 -8.11 -19.40 -30.08
CA PHE A 21 -6.97 -19.13 -29.20
C PHE A 21 -5.94 -20.26 -29.27
N ARG A 22 -4.66 -19.93 -29.43
CA ARG A 22 -3.57 -20.90 -29.32
C ARG A 22 -3.21 -21.07 -27.85
N LEU A 23 -3.12 -22.31 -27.37
CA LEU A 23 -2.81 -22.62 -25.96
C LEU A 23 -1.52 -21.95 -25.46
N ARG A 24 -0.53 -21.77 -26.33
CA ARG A 24 0.73 -21.10 -26.00
C ARG A 24 0.54 -19.62 -25.60
N ASP A 25 -0.42 -18.93 -26.22
CA ASP A 25 -0.70 -17.52 -25.95
C ASP A 25 -1.43 -17.35 -24.61
N VAL A 26 -2.25 -18.34 -24.24
CA VAL A 26 -2.92 -18.39 -22.92
C VAL A 26 -1.92 -18.60 -21.80
N ASN A 27 -0.94 -19.50 -21.99
CA ASN A 27 0.11 -19.73 -20.99
C ASN A 27 0.96 -18.47 -20.78
N ALA A 28 1.36 -17.80 -21.86
CA ALA A 28 2.10 -16.55 -21.76
C ALA A 28 1.31 -15.43 -21.06
N LEU A 29 -0.01 -15.38 -21.26
CA LEU A 29 -0.89 -14.45 -20.55
C LEU A 29 -0.97 -14.77 -19.05
N ALA A 30 -1.07 -16.06 -18.70
CA ALA A 30 -1.09 -16.49 -17.30
C ALA A 30 0.22 -16.16 -16.57
N ASP A 31 1.36 -16.32 -17.23
CA ASP A 31 2.68 -15.96 -16.69
C ASP A 31 2.79 -14.45 -16.48
N ASP A 32 2.38 -13.64 -17.47
CA ASP A 32 2.34 -12.18 -17.35
C ASP A 32 1.40 -11.73 -16.21
N MET A 33 0.26 -12.39 -16.03
CA MET A 33 -0.68 -12.12 -14.94
C MET A 33 -0.06 -12.47 -13.59
N ARG A 34 0.65 -13.59 -13.46
CA ARG A 34 1.36 -13.98 -12.23
C ARG A 34 2.40 -12.92 -11.83
N VAL A 35 3.22 -12.47 -12.77
CA VAL A 35 4.21 -11.39 -12.53
C VAL A 35 3.52 -10.10 -12.10
N THR A 36 2.38 -9.79 -12.71
CA THR A 36 1.57 -8.61 -12.35
C THR A 36 1.04 -8.72 -10.92
N LEU A 37 0.52 -9.89 -10.53
CA LEU A 37 0.04 -10.16 -9.16
C LEU A 37 1.15 -10.08 -8.13
N GLU A 38 2.34 -10.58 -8.45
CA GLU A 38 3.52 -10.50 -7.56
C GLU A 38 4.02 -9.06 -7.40
N THR A 39 3.91 -8.26 -8.45
CA THR A 39 4.40 -6.87 -8.46
C THR A 39 3.40 -5.88 -7.86
N PHE A 40 2.10 -6.07 -8.12
CA PHE A 40 1.06 -5.09 -7.83
C PHE A 40 -0.04 -5.60 -6.89
N GLY A 41 -0.04 -6.88 -6.53
CA GLY A 41 -1.15 -7.50 -5.80
C GLY A 41 -2.34 -7.85 -6.71
N SER A 42 -3.37 -8.49 -6.15
CA SER A 42 -4.56 -8.91 -6.92
C SER A 42 -5.49 -7.74 -7.22
N PRO A 43 -6.05 -7.62 -8.45
CA PRO A 43 -7.18 -6.74 -8.70
C PRO A 43 -8.30 -7.09 -7.70
N GLY A 44 -8.66 -6.14 -6.84
CA GLY A 44 -9.54 -6.37 -5.69
C GLY A 44 -8.87 -6.22 -4.32
N GLU A 45 -7.55 -5.98 -4.24
CA GLU A 45 -6.90 -5.52 -3.02
C GLU A 45 -7.46 -4.11 -2.68
N GLY A 46 -8.49 -4.07 -1.82
CA GLY A 46 -9.32 -2.89 -1.53
C GLY A 46 -10.81 -3.02 -1.89
N ALA A 47 -11.22 -4.03 -2.67
CA ALA A 47 -12.65 -4.32 -2.90
C ALA A 47 -13.34 -4.90 -1.65
N ASP A 48 -12.56 -5.47 -0.72
CA ASP A 48 -13.01 -5.91 0.60
C ASP A 48 -13.66 -4.78 1.41
N ASP A 49 -13.31 -3.51 1.15
CA ASP A 49 -13.91 -2.34 1.81
C ASP A 49 -15.40 -2.17 1.51
N MET A 50 -15.90 -2.70 0.39
CA MET A 50 -17.32 -2.62 0.04
C MET A 50 -18.15 -3.80 0.56
N LEU A 51 -17.51 -4.92 0.92
CA LEU A 51 -18.19 -6.13 1.41
C LEU A 51 -18.15 -6.29 2.93
N ALA A 52 -17.26 -5.57 3.62
CA ALA A 52 -17.13 -5.64 5.08
C ALA A 52 -18.27 -4.96 5.87
N GLY A 53 -19.24 -4.32 5.23
CA GLY A 53 -20.23 -3.46 5.90
C GLY A 53 -21.17 -4.12 6.92
N SER A 54 -21.20 -5.46 7.03
CA SER A 54 -22.19 -6.15 7.88
C SER A 54 -21.66 -7.31 8.73
N ASP A 55 -20.40 -7.73 8.57
CA ASP A 55 -19.81 -8.84 9.33
C ASP A 55 -18.72 -8.33 10.30
N PRO A 56 -18.97 -8.32 11.63
CA PRO A 56 -18.02 -7.85 12.62
C PRO A 56 -16.71 -8.66 12.67
N GLU A 57 -16.76 -9.98 12.45
CA GLU A 57 -15.55 -10.83 12.51
C GLU A 57 -14.63 -10.55 11.32
N LEU A 58 -15.22 -10.37 10.14
CA LEU A 58 -14.51 -9.97 8.94
C LEU A 58 -13.89 -8.57 9.10
N GLN A 59 -14.63 -7.60 9.68
CA GLN A 59 -14.10 -6.26 9.97
C GLN A 59 -12.91 -6.31 10.91
N GLU A 60 -12.97 -7.12 11.96
CA GLU A 60 -11.87 -7.25 12.92
C GLU A 60 -10.63 -7.84 12.25
N ASP A 61 -10.79 -8.87 11.43
CA ASP A 61 -9.66 -9.50 10.72
C ASP A 61 -9.01 -8.56 9.70
N LEU A 62 -9.82 -7.84 8.91
CA LEU A 62 -9.32 -6.83 7.98
C LEU A 62 -8.57 -5.72 8.71
N THR A 63 -9.14 -5.21 9.81
CA THR A 63 -8.52 -4.17 10.64
C THR A 63 -7.17 -4.63 11.18
N ARG A 64 -7.11 -5.85 11.72
CA ARG A 64 -5.87 -6.45 12.25
C ARG A 64 -4.80 -6.61 11.17
N ARG A 65 -5.17 -7.11 9.99
CA ARG A 65 -4.23 -7.29 8.86
C ARG A 65 -3.68 -5.97 8.36
N ARG A 66 -4.55 -4.96 8.18
CA ARG A 66 -4.17 -3.62 7.73
C ARG A 66 -3.29 -2.92 8.74
N LEU A 67 -3.67 -2.96 10.01
CA LEU A 67 -2.86 -2.38 11.08
C LEU A 67 -1.46 -2.97 11.10
N ARG A 68 -1.33 -4.30 11.05
CA ARG A 68 -0.03 -4.99 11.02
C ARG A 68 0.80 -4.57 9.81
N ARG A 69 0.19 -4.45 8.62
CA ARG A 69 0.86 -3.96 7.41
C ARG A 69 1.37 -2.53 7.59
N THR A 70 0.51 -1.63 8.08
CA THR A 70 0.83 -0.22 8.30
C THR A 70 1.94 -0.04 9.32
N VAL A 71 1.87 -0.72 10.47
CA VAL A 71 2.87 -0.63 11.54
C VAL A 71 4.23 -1.14 11.07
N ARG A 72 4.26 -2.29 10.39
CA ARG A 72 5.51 -2.84 9.83
C ARG A 72 6.10 -1.92 8.77
N HIS A 73 5.26 -1.36 7.90
CA HIS A 73 5.70 -0.40 6.89
C HIS A 73 6.29 0.85 7.54
N ALA A 74 5.59 1.45 8.52
CA ALA A 74 6.07 2.62 9.23
C ALA A 74 7.42 2.35 9.94
N ALA A 75 7.56 1.23 10.65
CA ALA A 75 8.80 0.87 11.34
C ALA A 75 9.97 0.63 10.39
N ALA A 76 9.72 0.10 9.18
CA ALA A 76 10.75 -0.14 8.19
C ALA A 76 11.15 1.14 7.44
N GLU A 77 10.16 1.94 7.04
CA GLU A 77 10.34 2.98 6.02
C GLU A 77 10.46 4.39 6.59
N SER A 78 9.77 4.71 7.69
CA SER A 78 9.80 6.05 8.28
C SER A 78 10.92 6.15 9.32
N PRO A 79 11.90 7.07 9.15
CA PRO A 79 12.91 7.36 10.15
C PRO A 79 12.35 7.62 11.54
N TYR A 80 11.25 8.38 11.63
CA TYR A 80 10.60 8.72 12.89
C TYR A 80 10.14 7.46 13.62
N TYR A 81 9.32 6.62 12.98
CA TYR A 81 8.76 5.45 13.63
C TYR A 81 9.82 4.38 13.89
N ARG A 82 10.80 4.20 12.99
CA ARG A 82 11.93 3.32 13.23
C ARG A 82 12.69 3.70 14.51
N ARG A 83 12.97 5.00 14.70
CA ARG A 83 13.60 5.51 15.93
C ARG A 83 12.70 5.32 17.15
N TRP A 84 11.40 5.59 17.01
CA TRP A 84 10.44 5.44 18.11
C TRP A 84 10.37 3.99 18.60
N PHE A 85 10.18 3.02 17.69
CA PHE A 85 10.14 1.59 18.05
C PHE A 85 11.46 1.14 18.68
N GLY A 86 12.60 1.54 18.11
CA GLY A 86 13.92 1.21 18.64
C GLY A 86 14.18 1.80 20.03
N THR A 87 13.75 3.04 20.28
CA THR A 87 13.96 3.74 21.56
C THR A 87 13.05 3.18 22.66
N ASN A 88 11.82 2.79 22.33
CA ASN A 88 10.85 2.27 23.29
C ASN A 88 10.93 0.74 23.45
N GLY A 89 11.76 0.05 22.68
CA GLY A 89 11.90 -1.41 22.74
C GLY A 89 10.62 -2.15 22.35
N VAL A 90 9.76 -1.53 21.53
CA VAL A 90 8.48 -2.10 21.11
C VAL A 90 8.67 -2.82 19.79
N ASP A 91 8.29 -4.10 19.73
CA ASP A 91 8.28 -4.86 18.48
C ASP A 91 7.08 -4.42 17.61
N PRO A 92 7.29 -3.91 16.39
CA PRO A 92 6.20 -3.59 15.45
C PRO A 92 5.29 -4.79 15.15
N GLY A 93 5.82 -6.01 15.19
CA GLY A 93 5.06 -7.24 14.99
C GLY A 93 4.05 -7.55 16.10
N SER A 94 4.27 -7.01 17.30
CA SER A 94 3.43 -7.23 18.48
C SER A 94 2.18 -6.34 18.53
N ILE A 95 2.09 -5.31 17.66
CA ILE A 95 1.01 -4.34 17.70
C ILE A 95 -0.30 -4.92 17.17
N THR A 96 -1.32 -4.88 18.01
CA THR A 96 -2.71 -5.26 17.74
C THR A 96 -3.64 -4.04 17.88
N PRO A 97 -4.91 -4.11 17.43
CA PRO A 97 -5.86 -3.02 17.66
C PRO A 97 -6.02 -2.65 19.14
N ALA A 98 -5.99 -3.65 20.03
CA ALA A 98 -6.10 -3.44 21.48
C ALA A 98 -4.87 -2.74 22.08
N THR A 99 -3.68 -2.94 21.50
CA THR A 99 -2.42 -2.37 21.99
C THR A 99 -1.97 -1.14 21.20
N LEU A 100 -2.78 -0.66 20.25
CA LEU A 100 -2.41 0.48 19.39
C LEU A 100 -2.14 1.75 20.20
N SER A 101 -2.83 1.93 21.33
CA SER A 101 -2.66 3.06 22.24
C SER A 101 -1.28 3.17 22.88
N THR A 102 -0.45 2.12 22.80
CA THR A 102 0.96 2.17 23.22
C THR A 102 1.80 3.10 22.34
N ILE A 103 1.36 3.32 21.09
CA ILE A 103 1.96 4.28 20.17
C ILE A 103 1.23 5.62 20.39
N PRO A 104 1.90 6.67 20.90
CA PRO A 104 1.27 7.95 21.09
C PRO A 104 0.85 8.55 19.72
N PRO A 105 -0.25 9.31 19.67
CA PRO A 105 -0.62 10.03 18.46
C PRO A 105 0.52 10.94 18.00
N THR A 106 0.79 10.93 16.69
CA THR A 106 1.79 11.85 16.10
C THR A 106 1.27 13.27 16.16
N SER A 107 1.97 14.12 16.91
CA SER A 107 1.51 15.50 17.10
C SER A 107 1.82 16.35 15.87
N LYS A 108 1.06 17.44 15.70
CA LYS A 108 1.37 18.44 14.66
C LYS A 108 2.74 19.10 14.87
N ALA A 109 3.22 19.15 16.11
CA ALA A 109 4.54 19.67 16.42
C ALA A 109 5.64 18.75 15.89
N ASP A 110 5.49 17.42 16.04
CA ASP A 110 6.44 16.44 15.51
C ASP A 110 6.54 16.52 13.98
N LEU A 111 5.39 16.59 13.31
CA LEU A 111 5.32 16.71 11.85
C LEU A 111 6.03 17.98 11.35
N ARG A 112 5.83 19.13 12.01
CA ARG A 112 6.50 20.39 11.63
C ARG A 112 7.99 20.40 11.96
N GLY A 113 8.38 19.78 13.08
CA GLY A 113 9.77 19.77 13.51
C GLY A 113 10.65 18.88 12.64
N MET A 114 10.09 17.78 12.09
CA MET A 114 10.84 16.77 11.34
C MET A 114 10.03 16.22 10.15
N PRO A 115 9.56 17.04 9.19
CA PRO A 115 8.65 16.59 8.14
C PRO A 115 9.22 15.45 7.29
N ALA A 116 10.52 15.51 6.95
CA ALA A 116 11.19 14.48 6.18
C ALA A 116 11.27 13.13 6.91
N ALA A 117 11.24 13.09 8.24
CA ALA A 117 11.33 11.85 9.02
C ALA A 117 10.06 10.99 8.94
N PHE A 118 8.96 11.54 8.44
CA PHE A 118 7.70 10.83 8.20
C PHE A 118 7.56 10.31 6.77
N VAL A 119 8.48 10.69 5.87
CA VAL A 119 8.54 10.22 4.50
C VAL A 119 9.40 8.95 4.47
N SER A 120 9.02 7.97 3.63
CA SER A 120 9.84 6.77 3.43
C SER A 120 11.23 7.14 2.90
N ASP A 121 12.27 6.51 3.44
CA ASP A 121 13.67 6.68 2.97
C ASP A 121 13.87 6.26 1.51
N ARG A 122 12.95 5.44 0.98
CA ARG A 122 12.97 4.95 -0.41
C ARG A 122 12.14 5.83 -1.33
N ALA A 123 11.36 6.76 -0.79
CA ALA A 123 10.49 7.61 -1.59
C ALA A 123 11.32 8.63 -2.40
N ARG A 124 10.83 8.91 -3.61
CA ARG A 124 11.24 10.06 -4.43
C ARG A 124 10.01 10.94 -4.63
N PRO A 125 9.73 11.88 -3.71
CA PRO A 125 8.53 12.69 -3.78
C PRO A 125 8.51 13.54 -5.04
N VAL A 126 7.41 13.51 -5.78
CA VAL A 126 7.20 14.31 -7.00
C VAL A 126 6.14 15.39 -6.82
N VAL A 127 5.38 15.31 -5.73
CA VAL A 127 4.38 16.30 -5.32
C VAL A 127 4.62 16.61 -3.86
N LEU A 128 4.61 17.89 -3.53
CA LEU A 128 4.64 18.39 -2.18
C LEU A 128 3.40 19.26 -1.96
N ALA A 129 2.60 18.91 -0.97
CA ALA A 129 1.43 19.67 -0.57
C ALA A 129 1.68 20.26 0.81
N HIS A 130 1.30 21.52 1.00
CA HIS A 130 1.49 22.24 2.25
C HIS A 130 0.18 22.71 2.84
N THR A 131 0.06 22.64 4.16
CA THR A 131 -1.05 23.29 4.85
C THR A 131 -0.75 24.79 5.02
N THR A 132 -1.68 25.67 4.66
CA THR A 132 -1.53 27.10 4.93
C THR A 132 -1.95 27.45 6.36
N GLY A 133 -1.08 28.13 7.09
CA GLY A 133 -1.40 28.81 8.35
C GLY A 133 -0.69 30.17 8.37
N THR A 134 -1.33 31.20 8.91
CA THR A 134 -0.85 32.60 8.77
C THR A 134 0.32 32.96 9.69
N THR A 135 0.66 32.10 10.66
CA THR A 135 1.64 32.44 11.72
C THR A 135 2.67 31.35 12.04
N GLY A 136 2.65 30.20 11.36
CA GLY A 136 3.54 29.08 11.71
C GLY A 136 4.09 28.31 10.51
N THR A 137 5.14 27.53 10.76
CA THR A 137 5.75 26.66 9.74
C THR A 137 4.71 25.71 9.15
N PRO A 138 4.53 25.71 7.81
CA PRO A 138 3.67 24.75 7.13
C PRO A 138 4.10 23.32 7.44
N THR A 139 3.12 22.41 7.43
CA THR A 139 3.37 20.96 7.43
C THR A 139 3.33 20.48 5.99
#